data_AF-A0A1B6JR91-F1
#
_entry.id   AF-A0A1B6JR91-F1
#
_cell.length_a   1.000
_cell.length_b   1.000
_cell.length_c   1.000
_cell.angle_alpha   90.00
_cell.angle_beta   90.00
_cell.angle_gamma   90.00
#
_symmetry.space_group_name_H-M   'P 1'
#
loop_
_entity.id
_entity.type
_entity.pdbx_description
1 polymer ?
#
loop_
_entity_poly.entity_id
_entity_poly.type
_entity_poly.pdbx_seq_one_letter_code
_entity_poly.pdbx_strand_id
1 'polypeptide(L)'
;HLFIVMYINGTCLHCGKDCKTLDPMQFLNSGPNGLHPHGIYSFLIFLLMDAVIYYGIVLIIEYGVLKHIVHIVSTFWIKTNSQHYVEDPDVASERIEVHSSHTLLDIGLPGYINKAPILHVTDLGKKYDNKKMAVYGVSFQVRRGECFGLLGVNGAGKSTTFKMLTGEEIP
;
A
#
# COMPACT_ATOMS: atom_id res chain seq x y z
N HIS A 1 6.70 19.15 -39.43
CA HIS A 1 6.05 17.92 -39.92
C HIS A 1 4.53 17.86 -39.73
N LEU A 2 3.92 18.49 -38.69
CA LEU A 2 2.46 18.47 -38.51
C LEU A 2 1.65 19.27 -39.55
N PHE A 3 2.20 20.35 -40.12
CA PHE A 3 1.48 21.22 -41.06
C PHE A 3 1.30 20.63 -42.48
N ILE A 4 2.05 19.58 -42.85
CA ILE A 4 1.99 18.98 -44.19
C ILE A 4 0.80 18.01 -44.33
N VAL A 5 0.25 17.51 -43.22
CA VAL A 5 -0.76 16.42 -43.25
C VAL A 5 -2.16 16.90 -43.65
N MET A 6 -2.42 18.20 -43.73
CA MET A 6 -3.76 18.72 -44.06
C MET A 6 -4.07 18.81 -45.56
N TYR A 7 -3.06 18.63 -46.43
CA TYR A 7 -3.20 18.77 -47.87
C TYR A 7 -2.58 17.59 -48.60
N ILE A 8 -3.37 16.91 -49.44
CA ILE A 8 -2.88 15.90 -50.38
C ILE A 8 -3.18 16.46 -51.78
N ASN A 9 -2.16 16.60 -52.63
CA ASN A 9 -2.30 17.10 -54.01
C ASN A 9 -3.08 18.43 -54.16
N GLY A 10 -2.95 19.37 -53.20
CA GLY A 10 -3.62 20.67 -53.26
C GLY A 10 -5.09 20.66 -52.82
N THR A 11 -5.63 19.49 -52.46
CA THR A 11 -6.98 19.33 -51.93
C THR A 11 -6.95 19.31 -50.41
N CYS A 12 -7.76 20.17 -49.77
CA CYS A 12 -7.92 20.19 -48.31
C CYS A 12 -8.81 19.03 -47.87
N LEU A 13 -8.30 18.15 -47.01
CA LEU A 13 -9.02 16.94 -46.56
C LEU A 13 -10.31 17.25 -45.75
N HIS A 14 -10.47 18.48 -45.25
CA HIS A 14 -11.63 18.87 -44.44
C HIS A 14 -12.77 19.48 -45.27
N CYS A 15 -12.49 20.12 -46.41
CA CYS A 15 -13.52 20.76 -47.24
C CYS A 15 -13.77 20.07 -48.59
N GLY A 16 -12.87 19.17 -49.03
CA GLY A 16 -13.02 18.40 -50.26
C GLY A 16 -12.96 19.19 -51.57
N LYS A 17 -12.45 20.44 -51.56
CA LYS A 17 -12.34 21.31 -52.74
C LYS A 17 -10.88 21.68 -53.03
N ASP A 18 -10.59 21.99 -54.29
CA ASP A 18 -9.31 22.53 -54.77
C ASP A 18 -9.12 23.96 -54.28
N CYS A 19 -8.55 24.11 -53.08
CA CYS A 19 -8.21 25.41 -52.53
C CYS A 19 -6.88 25.86 -53.15
N LYS A 20 -6.95 26.68 -54.21
CA LYS A 20 -5.78 27.45 -54.68
C LYS A 20 -5.24 28.26 -53.49
N THR A 21 -4.01 27.93 -53.11
CA THR A 21 -3.30 28.45 -51.95
C THR A 21 -3.34 29.98 -51.90
N LEU A 22 -4.17 30.54 -51.03
CA LEU A 22 -3.90 31.85 -50.46
C LEU A 22 -3.40 31.63 -49.03
N ASP A 23 -2.13 31.99 -48.83
CA ASP A 23 -1.38 32.15 -47.59
C ASP A 23 -1.54 31.06 -46.50
N PRO A 24 -0.46 30.32 -46.15
CA PRO A 24 -0.48 29.34 -45.06
C PRO A 24 -0.77 29.95 -43.66
N MET A 25 -0.81 31.28 -43.57
CA MET A 25 -1.16 32.04 -42.37
C MET A 25 -2.66 32.42 -42.28
N GLN A 26 -3.51 32.05 -43.24
CA GLN A 26 -4.95 32.38 -43.19
C GLN A 26 -5.68 31.77 -41.98
N PHE A 27 -5.13 30.71 -41.37
CA PHE A 27 -5.63 30.15 -40.11
C PHE A 27 -5.50 31.10 -38.89
N LEU A 28 -4.73 32.19 -39.02
CA LEU A 28 -4.64 33.26 -38.00
C LEU A 28 -5.65 34.39 -38.21
N ASN A 29 -6.35 34.44 -39.35
CA ASN A 29 -7.42 35.42 -39.57
C ASN A 29 -8.68 34.99 -38.81
N SER A 30 -8.75 35.33 -37.52
CA SER A 30 -9.95 35.21 -36.70
C SER A 30 -10.89 36.41 -36.92
N GLY A 31 -12.10 36.15 -37.40
CA GLY A 31 -13.15 37.15 -37.58
C GLY A 31 -14.50 36.49 -37.91
N PRO A 32 -15.64 37.22 -37.82
CA PRO A 32 -16.99 36.66 -37.96
C PRO A 32 -17.31 36.06 -39.35
N ASN A 33 -16.48 36.34 -40.36
CA ASN A 33 -16.58 35.74 -41.70
C ASN A 33 -15.40 34.78 -42.03
N GLY A 34 -14.59 34.42 -41.02
CA GLY A 34 -13.48 33.47 -41.18
C GLY A 34 -13.97 32.02 -41.16
N LEU A 35 -13.37 31.17 -41.99
CA LEU A 35 -13.75 29.75 -42.15
C LEU A 35 -13.57 28.92 -40.86
N HIS A 36 -12.85 29.45 -39.87
CA HIS A 36 -12.59 28.81 -38.57
C HIS A 36 -12.85 29.80 -37.42
N PRO A 37 -14.06 29.81 -36.81
CA PRO A 37 -14.43 30.78 -35.77
C PRO A 37 -13.58 30.70 -34.50
N HIS A 38 -12.81 29.63 -34.31
CA HIS A 38 -12.00 29.40 -33.11
C HIS A 38 -10.47 29.38 -33.35
N GLY A 39 -10.01 29.57 -34.59
CA GLY A 39 -8.59 29.69 -34.96
C GLY A 39 -7.63 28.64 -34.34
N ILE A 40 -6.37 29.04 -34.16
CA ILE A 40 -5.31 28.21 -33.53
C ILE A 40 -5.52 28.00 -32.02
N TYR A 41 -6.37 28.82 -31.39
CA TYR A 41 -6.62 28.78 -29.95
C TYR A 41 -7.23 27.45 -29.51
N SER A 42 -8.11 26.86 -30.32
CA SER A 42 -8.67 25.53 -30.02
C SER A 42 -7.60 24.44 -29.91
N PHE A 43 -6.60 24.47 -30.81
CA PHE A 43 -5.48 23.54 -30.79
C PHE A 43 -4.55 23.77 -29.60
N LEU A 44 -4.28 25.02 -29.25
CA LEU A 44 -3.47 25.36 -28.09
C LEU A 44 -4.15 24.91 -26.78
N ILE A 45 -5.47 25.05 -26.68
CA ILE A 45 -6.25 24.56 -25.53
C ILE A 45 -6.19 23.04 -25.46
N PHE A 46 -6.34 22.34 -26.58
CA PHE A 46 -6.24 20.88 -26.63
C PHE A 46 -4.86 20.38 -26.18
N LEU A 47 -3.78 20.98 -26.68
CA LEU A 47 -2.41 20.62 -26.28
C LEU A 47 -2.12 20.93 -24.81
N LEU A 48 -2.65 22.03 -24.28
CA LEU A 48 -2.55 22.35 -22.85
C LEU A 48 -3.29 21.33 -21.99
N MET A 49 -4.49 20.93 -22.41
CA MET A 49 -5.27 19.92 -21.69
C MET A 49 -4.55 18.57 -21.68
N ASP A 50 -4.04 18.11 -22.82
CA ASP A 50 -3.26 16.88 -22.91
C ASP A 50 -2.01 16.95 -22.02
N ALA A 51 -1.28 18.08 -22.04
CA ALA A 51 -0.11 18.26 -21.19
C ALA A 51 -0.45 18.16 -19.69
N VAL A 52 -1.56 18.76 -19.26
CA VAL A 52 -2.03 18.66 -17.87
C VAL A 52 -2.43 17.23 -17.52
N ILE A 53 -3.10 16.52 -18.42
CA ILE A 53 -3.51 15.12 -18.22
C ILE A 53 -2.29 14.21 -18.08
N TYR A 54 -1.34 14.26 -19.02
CA TYR A 54 -0.14 13.42 -18.97
C TYR A 54 0.74 13.73 -17.77
N TYR A 55 0.94 15.02 -17.45
CA TYR A 55 1.69 15.42 -16.28
C TYR A 55 1.00 14.97 -14.98
N GLY A 56 -0.34 15.06 -14.91
CA GLY A 56 -1.12 14.54 -13.80
C GLY A 56 -0.96 13.02 -13.64
N ILE A 57 -1.01 12.26 -14.73
CA ILE A 57 -0.80 10.80 -14.72
C ILE A 57 0.61 10.46 -14.21
N VAL A 58 1.65 11.15 -14.71
CA VAL A 58 3.04 10.94 -14.27
C VAL A 58 3.19 11.28 -12.79
N LEU A 59 2.62 12.40 -12.32
CA LEU A 59 2.62 12.76 -10.90
C LEU A 59 1.90 11.72 -10.04
N ILE A 60 0.77 11.16 -10.49
CA ILE A 60 0.06 10.10 -9.74
C ILE A 60 0.94 8.84 -9.61
N ILE A 61 1.70 8.51 -10.65
CA ILE A 61 2.62 7.36 -10.67
C ILE A 61 3.84 7.64 -9.77
N GLU A 62 4.51 8.79 -9.93
CA GLU A 62 5.74 9.15 -9.20
C GLU A 62 5.49 9.49 -7.73
N TYR A 63 4.39 10.17 -7.41
CA TYR A 63 4.05 10.58 -6.03
C TYR A 63 3.54 9.42 -5.17
N GLY A 64 3.57 8.17 -5.68
CA GLY A 64 3.33 6.99 -4.88
C GLY A 64 1.88 6.82 -4.39
N VAL A 65 0.93 7.51 -5.01
CA VAL A 65 -0.51 7.35 -4.70
C VAL A 65 -0.95 5.91 -4.90
N LEU A 66 -0.37 5.20 -5.88
CA LEU A 66 -0.58 3.75 -6.05
C LEU A 66 -0.13 2.94 -4.83
N LYS A 67 1.02 3.26 -4.21
CA LYS A 67 1.44 2.63 -2.95
C LYS A 67 0.49 2.98 -1.80
N HIS A 68 0.04 4.23 -1.72
CA HIS A 68 -0.83 4.68 -0.63
C HIS A 68 -2.26 4.12 -0.75
N ILE A 69 -2.81 4.00 -1.96
CA ILE A 69 -4.11 3.38 -2.25
C ILE A 69 -4.02 1.87 -2.08
N VAL A 70 -2.98 1.20 -2.58
CA VAL A 70 -2.79 -0.26 -2.35
C VAL A 70 -2.64 -0.54 -0.86
N HIS A 71 -1.92 0.30 -0.11
CA HIS A 71 -1.81 0.15 1.33
C HIS A 71 -3.13 0.41 2.07
N ILE A 72 -3.88 1.47 1.69
CA ILE A 72 -5.21 1.77 2.25
C ILE A 72 -6.24 0.68 1.92
N VAL A 73 -6.26 0.18 0.68
CA VAL A 73 -7.17 -0.89 0.24
C VAL A 73 -6.78 -2.21 0.89
N SER A 74 -5.48 -2.51 1.04
CA SER A 74 -4.97 -3.64 1.81
C SER A 74 -5.41 -3.56 3.27
N THR A 75 -5.24 -2.41 3.93
CA THR A 75 -5.68 -2.23 5.33
C THR A 75 -7.20 -2.20 5.48
N PHE A 76 -7.95 -1.74 4.47
CA PHE A 76 -9.41 -1.74 4.47
C PHE A 76 -10.00 -3.14 4.21
N TRP A 77 -9.42 -3.92 3.29
CA TRP A 77 -9.75 -5.34 3.09
C TRP A 77 -9.45 -6.18 4.35
N ILE A 78 -8.37 -5.87 5.06
CA ILE A 78 -8.08 -6.48 6.37
C ILE A 78 -9.11 -6.05 7.44
N LYS A 79 -9.68 -4.84 7.35
CA LYS A 79 -10.65 -4.31 8.34
C LYS A 79 -12.09 -4.80 8.12
N THR A 80 -12.50 -5.09 6.87
CA THR A 80 -13.82 -5.70 6.57
C THR A 80 -13.83 -7.22 6.75
N ASN A 81 -12.65 -7.84 6.80
CA ASN A 81 -12.51 -9.18 7.35
C ASN A 81 -12.25 -9.04 8.84
N SER A 82 -13.29 -8.65 9.60
CA SER A 82 -13.36 -8.97 11.02
C SER A 82 -13.14 -10.46 11.10
N GLN A 83 -11.88 -10.87 11.29
CA GLN A 83 -11.56 -12.23 11.57
C GLN A 83 -12.39 -12.58 12.79
N HIS A 84 -13.40 -13.40 12.57
CA HIS A 84 -13.64 -14.49 13.48
C HIS A 84 -12.28 -15.21 13.58
N TYR A 85 -11.43 -14.73 14.49
CA TYR A 85 -10.12 -15.28 14.76
C TYR A 85 -10.42 -16.61 15.45
N VAL A 86 -10.73 -17.61 14.64
CA VAL A 86 -10.67 -18.99 15.08
C VAL A 86 -9.19 -19.15 15.41
N GLU A 87 -8.87 -19.15 16.71
CA GLU A 87 -7.52 -19.49 17.15
C GLU A 87 -7.16 -20.81 16.48
N ASP A 88 -6.01 -20.83 15.80
CA ASP A 88 -5.52 -22.04 15.18
C ASP A 88 -5.34 -23.09 16.29
N PRO A 89 -5.87 -24.33 16.13
CA PRO A 89 -5.78 -25.37 17.15
C PRO A 89 -4.38 -25.60 17.70
N ASP A 90 -3.34 -25.36 16.91
CA ASP A 90 -1.94 -25.44 17.35
C ASP A 90 -1.58 -24.33 18.36
N VAL A 91 -2.00 -23.08 18.14
CA VAL A 91 -1.81 -21.94 19.05
C VAL A 91 -2.55 -22.15 20.36
N ALA A 92 -3.77 -22.67 20.30
CA ALA A 92 -4.54 -23.00 21.50
C ALA A 92 -3.88 -24.12 22.31
N SER A 93 -3.34 -25.13 21.63
CA SER A 93 -2.59 -26.23 22.25
C SER A 93 -1.30 -25.73 22.89
N GLU A 94 -0.57 -24.83 22.22
CA GLU A 94 0.65 -24.21 22.73
C GLU A 94 0.35 -23.41 24.02
N ARG A 95 -0.72 -22.62 24.07
CA ARG A 95 -1.14 -21.90 25.29
C ARG A 95 -1.31 -22.84 26.48
N ILE A 96 -1.94 -24.01 26.26
CA ILE A 96 -2.14 -25.03 27.29
C ILE A 96 -0.81 -25.66 27.71
N GLU A 97 0.08 -25.95 26.74
CA GLU A 97 1.43 -26.43 27.04
C GLU A 97 2.20 -25.41 27.89
N VAL A 98 2.17 -24.13 27.53
CA VAL A 98 2.83 -23.04 28.27
C VAL A 98 2.35 -22.95 29.71
N HIS A 99 1.04 -22.98 29.93
CA HIS A 99 0.46 -22.88 31.27
C HIS A 99 0.81 -24.10 32.15
N SER A 100 0.77 -25.30 31.57
CA SER A 100 1.12 -26.53 32.29
C SER A 100 2.61 -26.60 32.60
N SER A 101 3.47 -26.18 31.67
CA SER A 101 4.92 -26.15 31.83
C SER A 101 5.37 -25.20 32.94
N HIS A 102 4.73 -24.02 33.05
CA HIS A 102 4.97 -23.09 34.16
C HIS A 102 4.71 -23.76 35.51
N THR A 103 3.57 -24.45 35.61
CA THR A 103 3.15 -25.15 36.82
C THR A 103 4.13 -26.28 37.19
N LEU A 104 4.67 -27.00 36.21
CA LEU A 104 5.65 -28.07 36.45
C LEU A 104 7.02 -27.57 36.89
N LEU A 105 7.44 -26.39 36.40
CA LEU A 105 8.68 -25.74 36.85
C LEU A 105 8.57 -25.29 38.31
N ASP A 106 7.42 -24.74 38.72
CA ASP A 106 7.16 -24.32 40.10
C ASP A 106 7.22 -25.49 41.10
N ILE A 107 6.84 -26.70 40.68
CA ILE A 107 6.84 -27.91 41.53
C ILE A 107 8.26 -28.51 41.67
N GLY A 108 9.23 -28.09 40.87
CA GLY A 108 10.64 -28.45 41.03
C GLY A 108 10.96 -29.93 40.77
N LEU A 109 10.27 -30.58 39.82
CA LEU A 109 10.51 -32.00 39.53
C LEU A 109 11.92 -32.24 38.94
N PRO A 110 12.78 -33.08 39.56
CA PRO A 110 14.20 -33.21 39.21
C PRO A 110 14.48 -33.80 37.82
N GLY A 111 13.49 -34.39 37.15
CA GLY A 111 13.60 -34.91 35.78
C GLY A 111 13.28 -33.90 34.68
N TYR A 112 12.61 -32.78 34.99
CA TYR A 112 12.10 -31.84 33.99
C TYR A 112 13.07 -30.69 33.67
N ILE A 113 14.08 -30.45 34.54
CA ILE A 113 15.06 -29.35 34.40
C ILE A 113 15.83 -29.44 33.07
N ASN A 114 16.17 -30.65 32.61
CA ASN A 114 16.90 -30.84 31.36
C ASN A 114 16.04 -30.57 30.10
N LYS A 115 14.72 -30.62 30.23
CA LYS A 115 13.76 -30.35 29.15
C LYS A 115 13.08 -28.99 29.30
N ALA A 116 13.46 -28.22 30.32
CA ALA A 116 12.86 -26.93 30.61
C ALA A 116 13.09 -25.96 29.43
N PRO A 117 12.07 -25.16 29.07
CA PRO A 117 12.23 -24.10 28.08
C PRO A 117 13.27 -23.09 28.54
N ILE A 118 13.99 -22.47 27.60
CA ILE A 118 14.92 -21.37 27.90
C ILE A 118 14.18 -20.04 28.02
N LEU A 119 13.07 -19.90 27.30
CA LEU A 119 12.20 -18.73 27.32
C LEU A 119 10.77 -19.19 27.53
N HIS A 120 10.13 -18.61 28.53
CA HIS A 120 8.73 -18.85 28.86
C HIS A 120 8.00 -17.51 28.92
N VAL A 121 6.95 -17.38 28.12
CA VAL A 121 6.16 -16.15 27.98
C VAL A 121 4.70 -16.49 28.16
N THR A 122 4.04 -15.84 29.12
CA THR A 122 2.61 -16.02 29.41
C THR A 122 1.87 -14.70 29.36
N ASP A 123 0.76 -14.71 28.63
CA ASP A 123 -0.22 -13.63 28.52
C ASP A 123 0.39 -12.22 28.35
N LEU A 124 1.47 -12.14 27.57
CA LEU A 124 2.21 -10.91 27.35
C LEU A 124 1.33 -9.92 26.57
N GLY A 125 1.20 -8.72 27.11
CA GLY A 125 0.38 -7.66 26.52
C GLY A 125 1.00 -6.29 26.75
N LYS A 126 0.83 -5.39 25.79
CA LYS A 126 1.27 -4.00 25.91
C LYS A 126 0.21 -3.06 25.38
N LYS A 127 -0.12 -2.07 26.21
CA LYS A 127 -0.94 -0.93 25.83
C LYS A 127 -0.11 0.35 25.95
N TYR A 128 -0.09 1.15 24.89
CA TYR A 128 0.52 2.47 24.93
C TYR A 128 -0.48 3.53 25.40
N ASP A 129 0.04 4.65 25.91
CA ASP A 129 -0.74 5.74 26.51
C ASP A 129 -1.78 6.34 25.55
N ASN A 130 -1.55 6.25 24.24
CA ASN A 130 -2.48 6.63 23.19
C ASN A 130 -3.71 5.68 23.05
N LYS A 131 -3.99 4.88 24.08
CA LYS A 131 -5.07 3.86 24.15
C LYS A 131 -4.98 2.76 23.10
N LYS A 132 -3.89 2.67 22.33
CA LYS A 132 -3.69 1.62 21.33
C LYS A 132 -3.09 0.37 22.00
N MET A 133 -3.82 -0.74 21.92
CA MET A 133 -3.28 -2.06 22.27
C MET A 133 -2.29 -2.46 21.17
N ALA A 134 -1.04 -2.70 21.54
CA ALA A 134 0.01 -3.12 20.61
C ALA A 134 0.19 -4.63 20.59
N VAL A 135 0.05 -5.28 21.74
CA VAL A 135 0.16 -6.73 21.92
C VAL A 135 -0.90 -7.17 22.93
N TYR A 136 -1.56 -8.31 22.71
CA TYR A 136 -2.63 -8.79 23.59
C TYR A 136 -2.51 -10.30 23.82
N GLY A 137 -2.19 -10.71 25.06
CA GLY A 137 -2.33 -12.08 25.53
C GLY A 137 -1.45 -13.11 24.82
N VAL A 138 -0.22 -12.76 24.44
CA VAL A 138 0.71 -13.65 23.73
C VAL A 138 1.35 -14.63 24.71
N SER A 139 1.21 -15.93 24.45
CA SER A 139 1.79 -17.01 25.25
C SER A 139 2.55 -18.00 24.37
N PHE A 140 3.82 -18.27 24.66
CA PHE A 140 4.64 -19.25 23.95
C PHE A 140 5.87 -19.65 24.77
N GLN A 141 6.47 -20.79 24.40
CA GLN A 141 7.74 -21.25 24.95
C GLN A 141 8.79 -21.43 23.84
N VAL A 142 10.06 -21.30 24.20
CA VAL A 142 11.17 -21.64 23.32
C VAL A 142 12.09 -22.59 24.06
N ARG A 143 12.38 -23.76 23.49
CA ARG A 143 13.33 -24.73 24.05
C ARG A 143 14.74 -24.45 23.54
N ARG A 144 15.72 -25.07 24.19
CA ARG A 144 17.13 -24.94 23.77
C ARG A 144 17.32 -25.52 22.36
N GLY A 145 17.89 -24.73 21.47
CA GLY A 145 18.16 -25.13 20.08
C GLY A 145 17.01 -24.88 19.11
N GLU A 146 15.88 -24.36 19.57
CA GLU A 146 14.76 -23.95 18.71
C GLU A 146 14.94 -22.51 18.22
N CYS A 147 14.56 -22.25 16.96
CA CYS A 147 14.53 -20.92 16.38
C CYS A 147 13.09 -20.42 16.34
N PHE A 148 12.79 -19.34 17.07
CA PHE A 148 11.46 -18.76 17.15
C PHE A 148 11.37 -17.46 16.33
N GLY A 149 10.37 -17.38 15.45
CA GLY A 149 10.13 -16.21 14.59
C GLY A 149 8.70 -15.70 14.69
N LEU A 150 8.54 -14.39 14.82
CA LEU A 150 7.23 -13.73 14.77
C LEU A 150 6.97 -13.23 13.35
N LEU A 151 5.91 -13.73 12.72
CA LEU A 151 5.48 -13.36 11.37
C LEU A 151 4.10 -12.70 11.43
N GLY A 152 3.84 -11.71 10.59
CA GLY A 152 2.57 -10.98 10.58
C GLY A 152 2.64 -9.62 9.91
N VAL A 153 1.49 -8.96 9.76
CA VAL A 153 1.38 -7.64 9.11
C VAL A 153 2.06 -6.52 9.91
N ASN A 154 2.37 -5.40 9.25
CA ASN A 154 2.89 -4.21 9.93
C ASN A 154 1.88 -3.71 10.96
N GLY A 155 2.34 -3.46 12.19
CA GLY A 155 1.48 -3.06 13.30
C GLY A 155 0.84 -4.19 14.12
N ALA A 156 1.14 -5.46 13.80
CA ALA A 156 0.67 -6.62 14.59
C ALA A 156 1.34 -6.79 15.97
N GLY A 157 2.30 -5.93 16.32
CA GLY A 157 2.98 -5.99 17.63
C GLY A 157 4.31 -6.75 17.66
N LYS A 158 4.78 -7.35 16.56
CA LYS A 158 6.03 -8.14 16.49
C LYS A 158 7.25 -7.45 17.15
N SER A 159 7.56 -6.23 16.73
CA SER A 159 8.69 -5.48 17.27
C SER A 159 8.47 -5.10 18.74
N THR A 160 7.24 -4.75 19.11
CA THR A 160 6.88 -4.47 20.52
C THR A 160 7.08 -5.72 21.38
N THR A 161 6.70 -6.91 20.90
CA THR A 161 6.97 -8.18 21.57
C THR A 161 8.46 -8.41 21.77
N PHE A 162 9.29 -8.27 20.72
CA PHE A 162 10.74 -8.42 20.86
C PHE A 162 11.36 -7.46 21.87
N LYS A 163 10.95 -6.18 21.85
CA LYS A 163 11.43 -5.18 22.81
C LYS A 163 11.06 -5.51 24.25
N MET A 164 9.89 -6.13 24.47
CA MET A 164 9.52 -6.62 25.79
C MET A 164 10.38 -7.80 26.23
N LEU A 165 10.72 -8.71 25.31
CA LEU A 165 11.59 -9.85 25.60
C LEU A 165 13.05 -9.45 25.85
N THR A 166 13.56 -8.41 25.18
CA THR A 166 14.91 -7.87 25.40
C THR A 166 15.00 -6.91 26.59
N GLY A 167 13.87 -6.55 27.21
CA GLY A 167 13.81 -5.62 28.33
C GLY A 167 13.95 -4.14 27.96
N GLU A 168 13.85 -3.80 26.68
CA GLU A 168 13.83 -2.40 26.21
C GLU A 168 12.51 -1.69 26.55
N GLU A 169 11.41 -2.44 26.55
CA GLU A 169 10.09 -1.95 26.93
C GLU A 169 9.49 -2.83 28.03
N ILE A 170 8.91 -2.19 29.05
CA ILE A 170 8.22 -2.92 30.12
C ILE A 170 6.84 -3.35 29.58
N PRO A 171 6.37 -4.59 29.78
CA PRO A 171 5.02 -5.00 29.43
C PRO A 171 3.95 -4.13 30.09
#